data_AF-A0A961TVJ5-F1
#
_entry.id   AF-A0A961TVJ5-F1
#
_cell.length_a   1.000
_cell.length_b   1.000
_cell.length_c   1.000
_cell.angle_alpha   90.00
_cell.angle_beta   90.00
_cell.angle_gamma   90.00
#
_symmetry.space_group_name_H-M   'P 1'
#
loop_
_entity.id
_entity.type
_entity.pdbx_description
1 polymer ?
#
loop_
_entity_poly.entity_id
_entity_poly.type
_entity_poly.pdbx_seq_one_letter_code
_entity_poly.pdbx_strand_id
1 'polypeptide(L)'
;MLESAGWKGSDDVLDPACGTGTFLVEALVQRLDQLSAAGAITVSNVRDVVSRLHGLDISPFSIALAQIQVFWHLIDVLRGKTIDETRDFARSILPALPLYGGWSSLDAMGATFGQGEAAGKAAQIAMQSSLL
;
A
#
# COMPACT_ATOMS: atom_id res chain seq x y z
N MET A 1 9.39 -9.92 11.85
CA MET A 1 7.94 -10.26 11.78
C MET A 1 7.60 -11.08 10.53
N LEU A 2 8.06 -10.66 9.35
CA LEU A 2 7.84 -11.43 8.11
C LEU A 2 8.64 -12.74 8.07
N GLU A 3 9.87 -12.73 8.58
CA GLU A 3 10.72 -13.93 8.65
C GLU A 3 10.09 -15.07 9.47
N SER A 4 9.34 -14.76 10.53
CA SER A 4 8.62 -15.78 11.31
C SER A 4 7.48 -16.43 10.54
N ALA A 5 6.98 -15.79 9.48
CA ALA A 5 6.03 -16.36 8.53
C ALA A 5 6.72 -17.14 7.39
N GLY A 6 8.05 -17.27 7.42
CA GLY A 6 8.83 -17.94 6.37
C GLY A 6 9.03 -17.08 5.11
N TRP A 7 8.67 -15.80 5.15
CA TRP A 7 8.88 -14.87 4.05
C TRP A 7 10.37 -14.72 3.76
N LYS A 8 10.72 -14.85 2.48
CA LYS A 8 12.04 -14.56 1.94
C LYS A 8 11.96 -13.24 1.19
N GLY A 9 13.05 -12.48 1.16
CA GLY A 9 13.10 -11.19 0.47
C GLY A 9 12.88 -11.23 -1.05
N SER A 10 12.67 -12.41 -1.63
CA SER A 10 12.28 -12.66 -3.03
C SER A 10 10.79 -12.96 -3.20
N ASP A 11 10.04 -13.09 -2.10
CA ASP A 11 8.63 -13.46 -2.13
C ASP A 11 7.76 -12.20 -2.20
N ASP A 12 6.61 -12.32 -2.84
CA ASP A 12 5.63 -11.24 -2.92
C ASP A 12 4.88 -11.09 -1.58
N VAL A 13 4.64 -9.85 -1.17
CA VAL A 13 3.90 -9.51 0.05
C VAL A 13 2.57 -8.89 -0.35
N LEU A 14 1.47 -9.45 0.16
CA LEU A 14 0.13 -8.88 0.00
C LEU A 14 -0.43 -8.46 1.35
N ASP A 15 -0.77 -7.19 1.48
CA ASP A 15 -1.56 -6.65 2.58
C ASP A 15 -2.97 -6.25 2.07
N PRO A 16 -4.01 -7.06 2.33
CA PRO A 16 -5.35 -6.87 1.77
C PRO A 16 -6.15 -5.74 2.45
N ALA A 17 -5.66 -5.16 3.54
CA ALA A 17 -6.28 -4.05 4.25
C ALA A 17 -5.18 -3.13 4.79
N CYS A 18 -4.38 -2.60 3.85
CA CYS A 18 -3.09 -2.02 4.17
C CYS A 18 -3.17 -0.71 4.95
N GLY A 19 -4.34 -0.07 5.03
CA GLY A 19 -4.52 1.19 5.73
C GLY A 19 -3.51 2.22 5.23
N THR A 20 -2.77 2.83 6.15
CA THR A 20 -1.71 3.78 5.83
C THR A 20 -0.38 3.13 5.43
N GLY A 21 -0.31 1.80 5.31
CA GLY A 21 0.80 1.07 4.70
C GLY A 21 1.91 0.61 5.63
N THR A 22 1.74 0.69 6.96
CA THR A 22 2.80 0.39 7.94
C THR A 22 3.42 -1.00 7.73
N PHE A 23 2.62 -2.04 7.50
CA PHE A 23 3.15 -3.39 7.31
C PHE A 23 4.02 -3.52 6.05
N LEU A 24 3.60 -2.88 4.95
CA LEU A 24 4.36 -2.85 3.69
C LEU A 24 5.64 -2.03 3.82
N VAL A 25 5.61 -0.94 4.60
CA VAL A 25 6.80 -0.13 4.93
C VAL A 25 7.80 -0.93 5.75
N GLU A 26 7.35 -1.69 6.75
CA GLU A 26 8.24 -2.57 7.53
C GLU A 26 8.88 -3.64 6.64
N ALA A 27 8.12 -4.23 5.70
CA ALA A 27 8.64 -5.16 4.70
C ALA A 27 9.72 -4.51 3.81
N LEU A 28 9.44 -3.29 3.34
CA LEU A 28 10.36 -2.50 2.53
C LEU A 28 11.66 -2.23 3.29
N VAL A 29 11.58 -1.67 4.49
CA VAL A 29 12.73 -1.31 5.31
C VAL A 29 13.57 -2.54 5.62
N GLN A 30 12.95 -3.63 6.08
CA GLN A 30 13.64 -4.88 6.34
C GLN A 30 14.41 -5.37 5.11
N ARG A 31 13.84 -5.22 3.90
CA ARG A 31 14.50 -5.65 2.68
C ARG A 31 15.62 -4.72 2.22
N LEU A 32 15.42 -3.41 2.35
CA LEU A 32 16.44 -2.41 2.04
C LEU A 32 17.64 -2.55 2.98
N ASP A 33 17.42 -2.82 4.26
CA ASP A 33 18.50 -3.07 5.23
C ASP A 33 19.32 -4.32 4.87
N GLN A 34 18.65 -5.41 4.46
CA GLN A 34 19.33 -6.62 3.98
C GLN A 34 20.18 -6.34 2.72
N LEU A 35 19.65 -5.58 1.76
CA LEU A 35 20.38 -5.20 0.55
C LEU A 35 21.55 -4.27 0.88
N SER A 36 21.36 -3.33 1.80
CA SER A 36 22.39 -2.40 2.26
C SER A 36 23.53 -3.13 2.95
N ALA A 37 23.22 -4.06 3.88
CA ALA A 37 24.20 -4.90 4.56
C ALA A 37 25.01 -5.78 3.59
N ALA A 38 24.40 -6.18 2.46
CA ALA A 38 25.06 -6.93 1.40
C ALA A 38 25.81 -6.05 0.36
N GLY A 39 25.78 -4.72 0.50
CA GLY A 39 26.36 -3.80 -0.48
C GLY A 39 25.65 -3.81 -1.85
N ALA A 40 24.41 -4.29 -1.90
CA ALA A 40 23.65 -4.56 -3.12
C ALA A 40 22.55 -3.52 -3.41
N ILE A 41 22.65 -2.31 -2.85
CA ILE A 41 21.69 -1.23 -3.13
C ILE A 41 21.94 -0.65 -4.52
N THR A 42 21.06 -1.01 -5.45
CA THR A 42 21.01 -0.49 -6.82
C THR A 42 19.58 -0.10 -7.16
N VAL A 43 19.40 0.74 -8.19
CA VAL A 43 18.07 1.14 -8.68
C VAL A 43 17.24 -0.08 -9.06
N SER A 44 17.85 -1.08 -9.72
CA SER A 44 17.17 -2.30 -10.14
C SER A 44 16.69 -3.13 -8.96
N ASN A 45 17.52 -3.30 -7.93
CA ASN A 45 17.17 -4.12 -6.77
C ASN A 45 16.08 -3.44 -5.94
N VAL A 46 16.17 -2.12 -5.74
CA VAL A 46 15.15 -1.37 -5.01
C VAL A 46 13.81 -1.39 -5.76
N ARG A 47 13.85 -1.30 -7.10
CA ARG A 47 12.64 -1.46 -7.93
C ARG A 47 12.05 -2.86 -7.81
N ASP A 48 12.88 -3.91 -7.83
CA ASP A 48 12.41 -5.29 -7.63
C ASP A 48 11.71 -5.42 -6.27
N VAL A 49 12.31 -4.91 -5.18
CA VAL A 49 11.67 -4.88 -3.84
C VAL A 49 10.31 -4.20 -3.88
N VAL A 50 10.23 -2.98 -4.41
CA VAL A 50 8.97 -2.22 -4.46
C VAL A 50 7.90 -2.95 -5.28
N SER A 51 8.28 -3.60 -6.38
CA SER A 51 7.33 -4.31 -7.26
C SER A 51 6.66 -5.53 -6.62
N ARG A 52 7.23 -6.02 -5.50
CA ARG A 52 6.74 -7.19 -4.74
C ARG A 52 5.83 -6.80 -3.57
N LEU A 53 5.64 -5.51 -3.31
CA LEU A 53 4.83 -5.02 -2.20
C LEU A 53 3.43 -4.64 -2.69
N HIS A 54 2.45 -5.48 -2.41
CA HIS A 54 1.07 -5.31 -2.85
C HIS A 54 0.19 -4.88 -1.68
N GLY A 55 -0.49 -3.74 -1.82
CA GLY A 55 -1.38 -3.20 -0.80
C GLY A 55 -2.76 -2.89 -1.36
N LEU A 56 -3.79 -3.30 -0.64
CA LEU A 56 -5.17 -3.01 -0.97
C LEU A 56 -5.85 -2.31 0.20
N ASP A 57 -6.65 -1.29 -0.09
CA ASP A 57 -7.53 -0.67 0.89
C ASP A 57 -8.79 -0.12 0.23
N ILE A 58 -9.92 -0.16 0.93
CA ILE A 58 -11.17 0.41 0.42
C ILE A 58 -11.07 1.94 0.33
N SER A 59 -10.37 2.58 1.26
CA SER A 59 -10.20 4.02 1.35
C SER A 59 -9.10 4.52 0.40
N PRO A 60 -9.43 5.34 -0.61
CA PRO A 60 -8.42 5.96 -1.48
C PRO A 60 -7.45 6.87 -0.69
N PHE A 61 -7.93 7.48 0.39
CA PHE A 61 -7.11 8.33 1.26
C PHE A 61 -6.04 7.52 1.99
N SER A 62 -6.40 6.32 2.48
CA SER A 62 -5.46 5.40 3.12
C SER A 62 -4.35 4.98 2.15
N ILE A 63 -4.72 4.65 0.90
CA ILE A 63 -3.76 4.35 -0.17
C ILE A 63 -2.82 5.52 -0.47
N ALA A 64 -3.33 6.74 -0.56
CA ALA A 64 -2.49 7.91 -0.78
C ALA A 64 -1.45 8.08 0.34
N LEU A 65 -1.86 7.87 1.60
CA LEU A 65 -0.94 7.90 2.74
C LEU A 65 0.09 6.76 2.67
N ALA A 66 -0.32 5.55 2.29
CA ALA A 66 0.59 4.42 2.10
C ALA A 66 1.64 4.69 1.02
N GLN A 67 1.24 5.26 -0.12
CA GLN A 67 2.16 5.67 -1.19
C GLN A 67 3.17 6.71 -0.71
N ILE A 68 2.72 7.71 0.07
CA ILE A 68 3.60 8.73 0.66
C ILE A 68 4.60 8.08 1.64
N GLN A 69 4.15 7.16 2.49
CA GLN A 69 5.04 6.49 3.44
C GLN A 69 6.10 5.65 2.73
N VAL A 70 5.72 4.88 1.71
CA VAL A 70 6.68 4.12 0.90
C VAL A 70 7.68 5.07 0.23
N PHE A 71 7.21 6.16 -0.39
CA PHE A 71 8.07 7.14 -1.02
C PHE A 71 9.07 7.75 -0.03
N TRP A 72 8.63 8.09 1.19
CA TRP A 72 9.48 8.66 2.22
C TRP A 72 10.67 7.76 2.57
N HIS A 73 10.44 6.45 2.71
CA HIS A 73 11.51 5.50 3.03
C HIS A 73 12.46 5.25 1.85
N LEU A 74 12.02 5.51 0.62
CA LEU A 74 12.89 5.43 -0.56
C LEU A 74 13.79 6.66 -0.73
N ILE A 75 13.47 7.81 -0.09
CA ILE A 75 14.34 9.00 -0.11
C ILE A 75 15.70 8.69 0.52
N ASP A 76 15.75 7.80 1.52
CA ASP A 76 17.01 7.43 2.16
C ASP A 76 17.97 6.72 1.20
N VAL A 77 17.44 5.95 0.26
CA VAL A 77 18.21 5.29 -0.83
C VAL A 77 18.76 6.31 -1.83
N LEU A 78 18.14 7.49 -1.93
CA LEU A 78 18.52 8.57 -2.84
C LEU A 78 19.61 9.49 -2.25
N ARG A 79 19.90 9.40 -0.94
CA ARG A 79 20.91 10.25 -0.31
C ARG A 79 22.27 10.07 -0.97
N GLY A 80 22.93 11.18 -1.29
CA GLY A 80 24.26 11.19 -1.89
C GLY A 80 24.31 10.90 -3.39
N LYS A 81 23.16 10.68 -4.05
CA LYS A 81 23.07 10.56 -5.51
C LYS A 81 23.01 11.94 -6.17
N THR A 82 23.42 12.01 -7.42
CA THR A 82 23.28 13.20 -8.26
C THR A 82 21.82 13.47 -8.61
N ILE A 83 21.52 14.68 -9.11
CA ILE A 83 20.17 15.08 -9.54
C ILE A 83 19.66 14.16 -10.66
N ASP A 84 20.52 13.81 -11.62
CA ASP A 84 20.14 12.95 -12.74
C ASP A 84 19.82 11.52 -12.28
N GLU A 85 20.66 10.93 -11.42
CA GLU A 85 20.40 9.61 -10.82
C GLU A 85 19.12 9.59 -9.99
N THR A 86 18.86 10.68 -9.26
CA THR A 86 17.63 10.84 -8.46
C THR A 86 16.39 10.88 -9.35
N ARG A 87 16.46 11.62 -10.47
CA ARG A 87 15.37 11.73 -11.44
C ARG A 87 15.09 10.39 -12.12
N ASP A 88 16.13 9.69 -12.53
CA ASP A 88 16.01 8.40 -13.20
C ASP A 88 15.45 7.32 -12.24
N PHE A 89 15.90 7.32 -10.98
CA PHE A 89 15.32 6.49 -9.94
C PHE A 89 13.83 6.78 -9.73
N ALA A 90 13.46 8.04 -9.52
CA ALA A 90 12.07 8.44 -9.30
C ALA A 90 11.15 8.00 -10.46
N ARG A 91 11.59 8.18 -11.71
CA ARG A 91 10.86 7.73 -12.91
C ARG A 91 10.68 6.22 -12.96
N SER A 92 11.63 5.45 -12.45
CA SER A 92 11.57 3.98 -12.46
C SER A 92 10.68 3.39 -11.37
N ILE A 93 10.50 4.11 -10.26
CA ILE A 93 9.81 3.64 -9.04
C ILE A 93 8.37 4.13 -8.96
N LEU A 94 8.12 5.42 -9.22
CA LEU A 94 6.80 6.05 -9.04
C LEU A 94 5.65 5.38 -9.82
N PRO A 95 5.81 4.93 -11.08
CA PRO A 95 4.72 4.26 -11.78
C PRO A 95 4.51 2.79 -11.33
N ALA A 96 5.33 2.29 -10.40
CA ALA A 96 5.38 0.87 -10.04
C ALA A 96 4.89 0.56 -8.62
N LEU A 97 4.29 1.51 -7.90
CA LEU A 97 3.75 1.26 -6.55
C LEU A 97 2.47 0.41 -6.62
N PRO A 98 2.50 -0.87 -6.22
CA PRO A 98 1.36 -1.79 -6.33
C PRO A 98 0.34 -1.58 -5.18
N LEU A 99 -0.05 -0.32 -4.95
CA LEU A 99 -0.99 0.08 -3.92
C LEU A 99 -2.30 0.54 -4.57
N TYR A 100 -3.38 -0.20 -4.35
CA TYR A 100 -4.66 -0.02 -5.04
C TYR A 100 -5.79 0.19 -4.04
N GLY A 101 -6.76 1.05 -4.39
CA GLY A 101 -7.93 1.22 -3.53
C GLY A 101 -9.05 2.02 -4.17
N GLY A 102 -10.08 2.26 -3.37
CA GLY A 102 -11.32 2.85 -3.86
C GLY A 102 -12.29 1.87 -4.49
N TRP A 103 -12.01 0.56 -4.36
CA TRP A 103 -12.90 -0.50 -4.84
C TRP A 103 -13.46 -1.30 -3.67
N SER A 104 -14.78 -1.29 -3.53
CA SER A 104 -15.52 -2.17 -2.64
C SER A 104 -16.13 -3.33 -3.41
N SER A 105 -16.25 -4.49 -2.76
CA SER A 105 -17.08 -5.58 -3.29
C SER A 105 -18.56 -5.16 -3.44
N LEU A 106 -19.01 -4.16 -2.66
CA LEU A 106 -20.36 -3.61 -2.78
C LEU A 106 -20.55 -2.82 -4.10
N ASP A 107 -19.51 -2.12 -4.56
CA ASP A 107 -19.57 -1.36 -5.82
C ASP A 107 -19.78 -2.32 -7.01
N ALA A 108 -19.15 -3.49 -6.98
CA ALA A 108 -19.33 -4.55 -7.98
C ALA A 108 -20.73 -5.19 -7.93
N MET A 109 -21.39 -5.15 -6.77
CA MET A 109 -22.78 -5.62 -6.59
C MET A 109 -23.83 -4.52 -6.86
N GLY A 110 -23.41 -3.35 -7.37
CA GLY A 110 -24.29 -2.23 -7.71
C GLY A 110 -24.74 -1.38 -6.51
N ALA A 111 -24.18 -1.61 -5.33
CA ALA A 111 -24.43 -0.82 -4.13
C ALA A 111 -23.22 0.10 -3.88
N THR A 112 -23.33 1.38 -4.23
CA THR A 112 -22.30 2.35 -3.83
C THR A 112 -22.35 2.56 -2.32
N PHE A 113 -21.20 2.76 -1.68
CA PHE A 113 -21.10 2.95 -0.22
C PHE A 113 -22.11 3.97 0.36
N GLY A 114 -22.48 5.01 -0.40
CA GLY A 114 -23.50 6.00 -0.01
C GLY A 114 -24.96 5.50 -0.04
N GLN A 115 -25.29 4.48 -0.83
CA GLN A 115 -26.63 3.88 -0.86
C GLN A 115 -26.88 2.94 0.32
N GLY A 116 -25.82 2.28 0.83
CA GLY A 116 -25.91 1.45 2.03
C GLY A 116 -26.27 2.25 3.29
N GLU A 117 -25.77 3.49 3.40
CA GLU A 117 -26.10 4.37 4.53
C GLU A 117 -27.58 4.85 4.48
N ALA A 118 -28.08 5.16 3.28
CA ALA A 118 -29.48 5.53 3.08
C ALA A 118 -30.43 4.35 3.32
N ALA A 119 -30.07 3.15 2.84
CA ALA A 119 -30.82 1.92 3.09
C ALA A 119 -30.81 1.53 4.58
N GLY A 120 -29.66 1.68 5.25
CA GLY A 120 -29.53 1.46 6.70
C GLY A 120 -30.39 2.41 7.53
N LYS A 121 -30.37 3.73 7.22
CA LYS A 121 -31.25 4.71 7.86
C LYS A 121 -32.73 4.41 7.61
N ALA A 122 -33.10 4.06 6.38
CA ALA A 122 -34.48 3.72 6.04
C ALA A 122 -34.99 2.47 6.80
N ALA A 123 -34.16 1.43 6.90
CA ALA A 123 -34.46 0.23 7.67
C ALA A 123 -34.61 0.51 9.17
N GLN A 124 -33.75 1.36 9.73
CA GLN A 124 -33.77 1.74 11.14
C GLN A 124 -35.02 2.58 11.50
N ILE A 125 -35.44 3.48 10.60
CA ILE A 125 -36.67 4.28 10.73
C ILE A 125 -37.91 3.38 10.62
N ALA A 126 -37.94 2.45 9.66
CA ALA A 126 -39.06 1.51 9.50
C ALA A 126 -39.22 0.58 10.72
N MET A 127 -38.11 0.16 11.33
CA MET A 127 -38.13 -0.71 12.51
C MET A 127 -38.65 0.02 13.76
N GLN A 128 -38.31 1.30 13.93
CA GLN A 128 -38.83 2.16 15.01
C GLN A 128 -40.32 2.50 14.85
N SER A 129 -40.80 2.60 13.60
CA SER A 129 -42.22 2.80 13.29
C SER A 129 -43.11 1.59 13.55
N SER A 130 -42.54 0.38 13.70
CA SER A 130 -43.30 -0.85 13.97
C SER A 130 -43.53 -1.13 15.46
N LEU A 131 -42.97 -0.29 16.33
CA LEU A 131 -43.02 -0.38 17.80
C LEU A 131 -44.00 0.63 18.44
N LEU A 132 -44.79 1.33 17.63
CA LEU A 132 -45.93 2.20 18.01
C LEU A 132 -47.21 1.68 17.34
#